data_AF-A0A7G5XWI8-F1
#
_entry.id   AF-A0A7G5XWI8-F1
#
_cell.length_a   1.000
_cell.length_b   1.000
_cell.length_c   1.000
_cell.angle_alpha   90.00
_cell.angle_beta   90.00
_cell.angle_gamma   90.00
#
_symmetry.space_group_name_H-M   'P 1'
#
loop_
_entity.id
_entity.type
_entity.pdbx_description
1 polymer ?
#
loop_
_entity_poly.entity_id
_entity_poly.type
_entity_poly.pdbx_seq_one_letter_code
_entity_poly.pdbx_strand_id
1 'polypeptide(L)'
;MSGGLPESVDHDIAEGRTIVAIKGICDSLGCSIREAVDIYAARHEELLRDRPTISPSDRTNSSPCPESSHRPNANNSSRQRSTGS
;
A
#
# COMPACT_ATOMS: atom_id res chain seq x y z
N MET A 1 22.18 7.59 30.33
CA MET A 1 21.71 6.24 29.93
C MET A 1 20.67 6.46 28.85
N SER A 2 20.99 6.11 27.61
CA SER A 2 20.06 6.27 26.48
C SER A 2 18.91 5.28 26.65
N GLY A 3 17.78 5.75 27.19
CA GLY A 3 16.57 4.95 27.45
C GLY A 3 15.77 4.66 26.18
N GLY A 4 16.41 4.02 25.21
CA GLY A 4 15.75 3.49 24.02
C GLY A 4 15.36 2.03 24.21
N LEU A 5 14.30 1.59 23.52
CA LEU A 5 13.98 0.17 23.41
C LEU A 5 15.14 -0.59 22.74
N PRO A 6 15.33 -1.88 23.07
CA PRO A 6 16.32 -2.69 22.38
C PRO A 6 15.93 -2.86 20.90
N GLU A 7 16.92 -2.90 20.01
CA GLU A 7 16.73 -3.02 18.55
C GLU A 7 15.89 -4.24 18.16
N SER A 8 15.96 -5.33 18.93
CA SER A 8 15.12 -6.52 18.72
C SER A 8 13.63 -6.23 18.85
N VAL A 9 13.26 -5.35 19.78
CA VAL A 9 11.86 -4.94 19.99
C VAL A 9 11.39 -4.08 18.83
N ASP A 10 12.21 -3.14 18.34
CA ASP A 10 11.84 -2.33 17.17
C ASP A 10 11.66 -3.21 15.92
N HIS A 11 12.50 -4.23 15.74
CA HIS A 11 12.34 -5.21 14.67
C HIS A 11 11.03 -6.01 14.80
N ASP A 12 10.68 -6.46 16.01
CA ASP A 12 9.40 -7.15 16.28
C ASP A 12 8.19 -6.25 16.00
N ILE A 13 8.30 -4.94 16.31
CA ILE A 13 7.26 -3.96 16.00
C ILE A 13 7.13 -3.77 14.49
N ALA A 14 8.25 -3.65 13.77
CA ALA A 14 8.27 -3.49 12.32
C ALA A 14 7.68 -4.71 11.58
N GLU A 15 7.87 -5.91 12.11
CA GLU A 15 7.31 -7.16 11.57
C GLU A 15 5.85 -7.42 12.00
N GLY A 16 5.26 -6.57 12.84
CA GLY A 16 3.90 -6.77 13.34
C GLY A 16 3.75 -7.93 14.32
N ARG A 17 4.85 -8.36 14.97
CA ARG A 17 4.85 -9.39 16.02
C ARG A 17 4.37 -8.82 17.36
N THR A 18 3.13 -8.35 17.42
CA THR A 18 2.58 -7.56 18.54
C THR A 18 2.78 -8.19 19.92
N ILE A 19 2.53 -9.49 20.08
CA ILE A 19 2.65 -10.16 21.40
C ILE A 19 4.12 -10.19 21.87
N VAL A 20 5.05 -10.50 20.96
CA VAL A 20 6.48 -10.58 21.27
C VAL A 20 7.02 -9.19 21.58
N ALA A 21 6.65 -8.20 20.78
CA ALA A 21 7.02 -6.80 20.99
C ALA A 21 6.54 -6.27 22.35
N ILE A 22 5.26 -6.45 22.69
CA ILE A 22 4.70 -6.01 23.98
C ILE A 22 5.43 -6.67 25.14
N LYS A 23 5.69 -7.99 25.06
CA LYS A 23 6.47 -8.69 26.09
C LYS A 23 7.87 -8.08 26.23
N GLY A 24 8.56 -7.85 25.13
CA GLY A 24 9.90 -7.24 25.13
C GLY A 24 9.91 -5.83 25.71
N ILE A 25 8.88 -5.02 25.45
CA ILE A 25 8.70 -3.69 26.04
C ILE A 25 8.53 -3.79 27.57
N CYS A 26 7.63 -4.67 28.04
CA CYS A 26 7.43 -4.92 29.47
C CYS A 26 8.73 -5.39 30.14
N ASP A 27 9.44 -6.35 29.54
CA ASP A 27 10.68 -6.91 30.09
C ASP A 27 11.80 -5.86 30.15
N SER A 28 11.86 -4.94 29.17
CA SER A 28 12.91 -3.92 29.08
C SER A 28 12.67 -2.71 29.99
N LEU A 29 11.42 -2.30 30.14
CA LEU A 29 11.04 -1.08 30.85
C LEU A 29 10.42 -1.33 32.22
N GLY A 30 10.08 -2.58 32.54
CA GLY A 30 9.40 -2.95 33.78
C GLY A 30 8.01 -2.31 33.91
N CYS A 31 7.38 -1.96 32.78
CA CYS A 31 6.10 -1.24 32.75
C CYS A 31 4.89 -2.18 32.74
N SER A 32 3.71 -1.62 32.95
CA SER A 32 2.45 -2.36 32.84
C SER A 32 2.13 -2.68 31.36
N ILE A 33 1.30 -3.71 31.14
CA ILE A 33 0.84 -4.07 29.79
C ILE A 33 0.16 -2.88 29.09
N ARG A 34 -0.57 -2.04 29.83
CA ARG A 34 -1.23 -0.85 29.27
C ARG A 34 -0.19 0.13 28.73
N GLU A 35 0.82 0.46 29.53
CA GLU A 35 1.92 1.33 29.10
C GLU A 35 2.70 0.72 27.92
N ALA A 36 2.91 -0.60 27.93
CA ALA A 36 3.60 -1.28 26.83
C ALA A 36 2.81 -1.21 25.52
N VAL A 37 1.48 -1.27 25.57
CA VAL A 37 0.61 -1.09 24.38
C VAL A 37 0.70 0.35 23.86
N ASP A 38 0.70 1.34 24.75
CA ASP A 38 0.83 2.75 24.35
C ASP A 38 2.19 3.02 23.65
N ILE A 39 3.26 2.45 24.20
CA ILE A 39 4.62 2.52 23.63
C ILE A 39 4.69 1.80 22.29
N TYR A 40 4.09 0.60 22.19
CA TYR A 40 4.01 -0.15 20.94
C TYR A 40 3.32 0.67 19.84
N ALA A 41 2.17 1.28 20.15
CA ALA A 41 1.42 2.08 19.19
C ALA A 41 2.24 3.27 18.68
N ALA A 42 2.89 4.01 19.58
CA ALA A 42 3.74 5.14 19.22
C ALA A 42 4.91 4.73 18.31
N ARG A 43 5.66 3.67 18.64
CA ARG A 43 6.77 3.20 17.79
C ARG A 43 6.29 2.64 16.46
N HIS A 44 5.17 1.91 16.45
CA HIS A 44 4.61 1.36 15.23
C HIS A 44 4.24 2.47 14.23
N GLU A 45 3.62 3.56 14.70
CA GLU A 45 3.34 4.72 13.86
C GLU A 45 4.59 5.41 13.31
N GLU A 46 5.63 5.55 14.12
CA GLU A 46 6.92 6.11 13.67
C GLU A 46 7.56 5.24 12.58
N LEU A 47 7.60 3.93 12.77
CA LEU A 47 8.15 2.98 11.79
C LEU A 47 7.32 2.94 10.50
N LEU A 48 6.00 3.13 10.59
CA LEU A 48 5.16 3.27 9.40
C LEU A 48 5.43 4.57 8.63
N ARG A 49 5.78 5.66 9.34
CA ARG A 49 6.07 6.94 8.71
C ARG A 49 7.38 6.91 7.91
N ASP A 50 8.38 6.17 8.40
CA ASP A 50 9.66 5.97 7.70
C ASP A 50 9.60 4.92 6.58
N ARG A 51 8.58 4.05 6.58
CA ARG A 51 8.37 3.13 5.48
C ARG A 51 7.83 3.91 4.28
N PRO A 52 8.46 3.86 3.09
CA PRO A 52 7.90 4.47 1.90
C PRO A 52 6.55 3.82 1.64
N THR A 53 5.49 4.56 1.94
CA THR A 53 4.15 4.22 1.49
C THR A 53 4.25 4.25 -0.03
N ILE A 54 4.09 3.08 -0.65
CA ILE A 54 4.00 2.98 -2.10
C ILE A 54 2.79 3.82 -2.44
N SER A 55 3.02 5.06 -2.91
CA SER A 55 1.93 5.95 -3.25
C SER A 55 1.11 5.23 -4.32
N PRO A 56 -0.22 5.11 -4.19
CA PRO A 56 -1.03 4.52 -5.24
C PRO A 56 -0.84 5.23 -6.59
N SER A 57 -0.24 6.42 -6.60
CA SER A 57 0.23 7.13 -7.78
C SER A 57 1.24 6.36 -8.65
N ASP A 58 2.05 5.44 -8.10
CA ASP A 58 3.02 4.64 -8.86
C ASP A 58 2.36 3.58 -9.77
N ARG A 59 1.05 3.30 -9.60
CA ARG A 59 0.33 2.39 -10.52
C ARG A 59 -0.03 3.03 -11.86
N THR A 60 0.22 4.33 -12.06
CA THR A 60 -0.25 5.05 -13.26
C THR A 60 0.77 5.16 -14.38
N ASN A 61 1.95 4.54 -14.26
CA ASN A 61 2.91 4.48 -15.37
C ASN A 61 2.88 3.13 -16.09
N SER A 62 1.67 2.59 -16.31
CA SER A 62 1.45 1.63 -17.39
C SER A 62 1.14 2.44 -18.65
N SER A 63 2.05 2.34 -19.62
CA SER A 63 2.13 3.05 -20.91
C SER A 63 0.82 3.63 -21.47
N PRO A 64 0.85 4.84 -22.05
CA PRO A 64 -0.25 5.29 -22.91
C PRO A 64 -0.40 4.30 -24.07
N CYS A 65 -1.60 3.75 -24.26
CA CYS A 65 -1.94 3.02 -25.46
C CYS A 65 -1.52 3.87 -26.67
N PRO A 66 -0.69 3.37 -27.60
CA PRO A 66 -0.36 4.15 -28.78
C PRO A 66 -1.64 4.36 -29.58
N GLU A 67 -1.94 5.63 -29.77
CA GLU A 67 -2.93 6.16 -30.69
C GLU A 67 -2.74 5.54 -32.08
N SER A 68 -3.58 4.56 -32.43
CA SER A 68 -3.59 4.00 -33.79
C SER A 68 -4.46 4.88 -34.69
N SER A 69 -3.94 6.06 -35.02
CA SER A 69 -4.42 6.88 -36.12
C SER A 69 -4.10 6.20 -37.46
N HIS A 70 -5.13 5.83 -38.26
CA HIS A 70 -5.20 5.70 -39.74
C HIS A 70 -6.28 4.65 -40.09
N ARG A 71 -7.29 4.78 -40.97
CA ARG A 71 -7.95 5.83 -41.79
C ARG A 71 -9.24 5.14 -42.38
N PRO A 72 -10.13 5.82 -43.13
CA PRO A 72 -11.55 5.43 -43.30
C PRO A 72 -11.77 4.36 -44.39
N ASN A 73 -12.85 3.58 -44.28
CA ASN A 73 -13.37 2.80 -45.42
C ASN A 73 -14.81 3.20 -45.75
N ALA A 74 -14.95 3.90 -46.87
CA ALA A 74 -16.22 4.17 -47.51
C ALA A 74 -16.73 2.87 -48.16
N ASN A 75 -17.85 2.34 -47.69
CA ASN A 75 -18.69 1.49 -48.53
C ASN A 75 -20.12 2.00 -48.51
N ASN A 76 -20.37 2.98 -49.37
CA ASN A 76 -21.67 3.13 -50.00
C ASN A 76 -21.72 2.14 -51.17
N SER A 77 -22.52 1.09 -51.04
CA SER A 77 -23.05 0.34 -52.18
C SER A 77 -24.54 0.16 -51.99
N SER A 78 -25.27 1.16 -52.45
CA SER A 78 -26.60 1.05 -53.06
C SER A 78 -26.97 -0.37 -53.52
N ARG A 79 -28.11 -0.88 -53.05
CA ARG A 79 -29.08 -1.53 -53.93
C ARG A 79 -30.49 -1.43 -53.39
N GLN A 80 -31.32 -0.82 -54.23
CA GLN A 80 -32.73 -0.56 -54.06
C GLN A 80 -33.58 -1.81 -54.24
N ARG A 81 -34.79 -1.75 -53.64
CA ARG A 81 -36.09 -2.26 -54.14
C ARG A 81 -36.35 -3.77 -54.24
N SER A 82 -37.40 -4.19 -53.52
CA SER A 82 -38.45 -5.15 -53.94
C SER A 82 -39.77 -4.64 -53.32
N THR A 83 -40.75 -4.02 -54.01
CA THR A 83 -41.83 -4.59 -54.85
C THR A 83 -42.30 -5.95 -54.30
N GLY A 84 -43.50 -6.13 -53.75
CA GLY A 84 -44.80 -5.72 -54.27
C GLY A 84 -45.36 -6.89 -55.08
N SER A 85 -46.26 -7.68 -54.49
CA SER A 85 -47.20 -8.59 -55.15
C SER A 85 -48.44 -8.71 -54.30
#